data_AF-A0A430B1V6-F1
#
_entry.id   AF-A0A430B1V6-F1
#
_cell.length_a   1.000
_cell.length_b   1.000
_cell.length_c   1.000
_cell.angle_alpha   90.00
_cell.angle_beta   90.00
_cell.angle_gamma   90.00
#
_symmetry.space_group_name_H-M   'P 1'
#
loop_
_entity.id
_entity.type
_entity.pdbx_description
1 polymer ?
#
loop_
_entity_poly.entity_id
_entity_poly.type
_entity_poly.pdbx_seq_one_letter_code
_entity_poly.pdbx_strand_id
1 'polypeptide(L)'
;MSFFRRLFSKKEQPSDSLIEKESIGRQEKEIQFRKRGSSESLESEWRTVPNYIAADEEEYEIVSLIVTAIAAGDKPESQFKIKKIMKVNPEVELVSVIAAAIAAGDNSERKYIVKSVKQKNDRRMDDVKEI
;
A
#
# COMPACT_ATOMS: atom_id res chain seq x y z
N MET A 1 20.86 -39.33 10.47
CA MET A 1 22.22 -38.84 10.79
C MET A 1 23.05 -38.81 9.52
N SER A 2 23.92 -37.81 9.40
CA SER A 2 24.86 -37.54 8.29
C SER A 2 24.41 -36.53 7.23
N PHE A 3 24.60 -35.28 7.64
CA PHE A 3 24.78 -34.09 6.82
C PHE A 3 26.04 -34.18 5.92
N PHE A 4 26.14 -33.24 4.96
CA PHE A 4 27.40 -32.68 4.44
C PHE A 4 28.32 -33.54 3.56
N ARG A 5 27.80 -34.45 2.71
CA ARG A 5 28.68 -35.12 1.72
C ARG A 5 28.45 -34.83 0.24
N ARG A 6 27.56 -33.89 -0.12
CA ARG A 6 27.31 -33.62 -1.55
C ARG A 6 27.25 -32.15 -1.97
N LEU A 7 27.51 -31.21 -1.08
CA LEU A 7 27.69 -29.81 -1.49
C LEU A 7 29.03 -29.54 -2.20
N PHE A 8 29.98 -30.47 -2.16
CA PHE A 8 31.25 -30.38 -2.88
C PHE A 8 31.67 -31.73 -3.46
N SER A 9 31.29 -32.01 -4.71
CA SER A 9 32.12 -32.78 -5.63
C SER A 9 31.77 -32.45 -7.08
N LYS A 10 32.75 -31.81 -7.70
CA LYS A 10 32.88 -31.44 -9.12
C LYS A 10 33.11 -32.68 -9.98
N LYS A 11 32.46 -32.76 -11.15
CA LYS A 11 33.06 -33.11 -12.46
C LYS A 11 32.04 -33.07 -13.61
N GLU A 12 32.58 -32.82 -14.80
CA GLU A 12 31.97 -32.41 -16.07
C GLU A 12 31.05 -33.46 -16.76
N GLN A 13 30.26 -32.97 -17.73
CA GLN A 13 29.36 -33.64 -18.69
C GLN A 13 30.11 -34.56 -19.70
N PRO A 14 29.53 -35.29 -20.71
CA PRO A 14 28.16 -35.26 -21.30
C PRO A 14 27.57 -36.64 -21.73
N SER A 15 26.30 -36.69 -22.18
CA SER A 15 25.81 -37.44 -23.37
C SER A 15 24.27 -37.59 -23.41
N ASP A 16 23.74 -37.57 -24.63
CA ASP A 16 22.35 -37.45 -25.10
C ASP A 16 21.30 -38.47 -24.61
N SER A 17 20.03 -38.03 -24.48
CA SER A 17 18.88 -38.42 -25.33
C SER A 17 17.48 -38.32 -24.64
N LEU A 18 16.62 -37.53 -25.30
CA LEU A 18 15.16 -37.64 -25.56
C LEU A 18 14.10 -37.83 -24.43
N ILE A 19 13.29 -36.76 -24.22
CA ILE A 19 11.79 -36.63 -24.26
C ILE A 19 10.97 -37.69 -23.45
N GLU A 20 10.08 -37.41 -22.48
CA GLU A 20 8.95 -36.45 -22.38
C GLU A 20 8.35 -36.45 -20.94
N LYS A 21 7.55 -35.41 -20.61
CA LYS A 21 6.49 -35.34 -19.57
C LYS A 21 7.01 -35.42 -18.11
N GLU A 22 6.82 -34.44 -17.23
CA GLU A 22 5.53 -33.90 -16.82
C GLU A 22 5.72 -32.64 -15.95
N SER A 23 4.78 -31.73 -16.11
CA SER A 23 4.44 -30.54 -15.32
C SER A 23 4.64 -30.67 -13.81
N ILE A 24 5.22 -29.63 -13.19
CA ILE A 24 4.52 -28.69 -12.28
C ILE A 24 5.51 -27.55 -11.97
N GLY A 25 5.32 -26.44 -12.66
CA GLY A 25 6.03 -25.20 -12.42
C GLY A 25 5.73 -24.67 -11.01
N ARG A 26 6.78 -24.21 -10.35
CA ARG A 26 6.69 -23.36 -9.15
C ARG A 26 5.84 -22.14 -9.52
N GLN A 27 4.61 -22.10 -9.01
CA GLN A 27 3.85 -20.87 -9.00
C GLN A 27 4.61 -19.86 -8.17
N GLU A 28 5.19 -18.88 -8.84
CA GLU A 28 5.44 -17.56 -8.29
C GLU A 28 4.12 -17.10 -7.66
N LYS A 29 4.05 -17.17 -6.32
CA LYS A 29 3.04 -16.43 -5.59
C LYS A 29 3.39 -14.96 -5.72
N GLU A 30 3.04 -14.38 -6.87
CA GLU A 30 2.68 -12.98 -6.93
C GLU A 30 1.70 -12.76 -5.78
N ILE A 31 2.18 -12.05 -4.76
CA ILE A 31 1.35 -11.51 -3.71
C ILE A 31 0.46 -10.52 -4.45
N GLN A 32 -0.71 -11.00 -4.87
CA GLN A 32 -1.79 -10.20 -5.41
C GLN A 32 -1.98 -9.04 -4.43
N PHE A 33 -1.44 -7.90 -4.83
CA PHE A 33 -1.65 -6.63 -4.16
C PHE A 33 -3.15 -6.46 -4.17
N ARG A 34 -3.75 -6.69 -3.01
CA ARG A 34 -5.19 -6.67 -2.81
C ARG A 34 -5.63 -5.25 -3.14
N LYS A 35 -5.95 -5.03 -4.42
CA LYS A 35 -6.73 -3.92 -4.92
C LYS A 35 -8.09 -4.08 -4.26
N ARG A 36 -8.18 -3.66 -2.99
CA ARG A 36 -9.41 -3.07 -2.46
C ARG A 36 -9.55 -1.73 -3.17
N GLY A 37 -9.76 -1.79 -4.48
CA GLY A 37 -10.72 -0.88 -5.08
C GLY A 37 -11.97 -1.12 -4.27
N SER A 38 -12.41 -0.06 -3.59
CA SER A 38 -13.79 0.04 -3.14
C SER A 38 -14.66 -0.60 -4.20
N SER A 39 -15.28 -1.74 -3.87
CA SER A 39 -16.45 -2.19 -4.60
C SER A 39 -17.43 -1.02 -4.52
N GLU A 40 -17.47 -0.24 -5.58
CA GLU A 40 -18.50 0.75 -5.82
C GLU A 40 -19.81 -0.01 -5.74
N SER A 41 -20.51 0.14 -4.62
CA SER A 41 -21.96 0.07 -4.67
C SER A 41 -22.36 1.24 -5.55
N LEU A 42 -22.68 0.93 -6.81
CA LEU A 42 -23.47 1.80 -7.66
C LEU A 42 -24.64 2.29 -6.79
N GLU A 43 -24.78 3.61 -6.66
CA GLU A 43 -25.85 4.38 -5.96
C GLU A 43 -25.57 5.00 -4.58
N SER A 44 -24.37 4.96 -4.00
CA SER A 44 -24.11 5.85 -2.85
C SER A 44 -23.77 7.27 -3.33
N GLU A 45 -24.64 8.25 -3.05
CA GLU A 45 -24.39 9.69 -3.29
C GLU A 45 -23.09 10.19 -2.64
N TRP A 46 -22.57 9.47 -1.65
CA TRP A 46 -21.39 9.82 -0.88
C TRP A 46 -20.28 8.79 -1.02
N ARG A 47 -19.09 9.22 -1.44
CA ARG A 47 -17.86 8.43 -1.51
C ARG A 47 -16.97 8.72 -0.31
N THR A 48 -16.35 7.69 0.26
CA THR A 48 -15.39 7.87 1.35
C THR A 48 -14.04 8.36 0.81
N VAL A 49 -13.52 9.43 1.40
CA VAL A 49 -12.20 9.98 1.08
C VAL A 49 -11.15 9.19 1.87
N PRO A 50 -10.08 8.69 1.24
CA PRO A 50 -9.05 7.93 1.95
C PRO A 50 -8.23 8.84 2.86
N ASN A 51 -7.98 8.39 4.10
CA ASN A 51 -7.18 9.15 5.09
C ASN A 51 -5.71 9.32 4.68
N TYR A 52 -5.20 8.39 3.87
CA TYR A 52 -3.81 8.41 3.41
C TYR A 52 -3.75 8.17 1.91
N ILE A 53 -2.86 8.90 1.25
CA ILE A 53 -2.53 8.77 -0.16
C ILE A 53 -1.06 8.35 -0.31
N ALA A 54 -0.68 7.85 -1.50
CA ALA A 54 0.71 7.57 -1.77
C ALA A 54 1.53 8.86 -1.66
N ALA A 55 2.72 8.75 -1.06
CA ALA A 55 3.70 9.83 -1.12
C ALA A 55 4.14 10.05 -2.58
N ASP A 56 4.61 11.25 -2.89
CA ASP A 56 5.28 11.49 -4.17
C ASP A 56 6.67 10.85 -4.18
N GLU A 57 7.31 10.84 -5.35
CA GLU A 57 8.58 10.14 -5.57
C GLU A 57 9.72 10.77 -4.76
N GLU A 58 9.78 12.10 -4.69
CA GLU A 58 10.80 12.83 -3.92
C GLU A 58 10.68 12.55 -2.42
N GLU A 59 9.47 12.63 -1.85
CA GLU A 59 9.19 12.25 -0.47
C GLU A 59 9.52 10.78 -0.22
N TYR A 60 9.19 9.90 -1.17
CA TYR A 60 9.44 8.48 -1.04
C TYR A 60 10.94 8.19 -0.89
N GLU A 61 11.80 8.80 -1.71
CA GLU A 61 13.25 8.62 -1.66
C GLU A 61 13.82 9.10 -0.32
N ILE A 62 13.47 10.31 0.09
CA ILE A 62 14.00 10.94 1.32
C ILE A 62 13.58 10.13 2.55
N VAL A 63 12.28 9.83 2.67
CA VAL A 63 11.76 9.07 3.81
C VAL A 63 12.33 7.65 3.80
N SER A 64 12.54 7.05 2.63
CA SER A 64 13.17 5.73 2.52
C SER A 64 14.58 5.72 3.08
N LEU A 65 15.39 6.72 2.74
CA LEU A 65 16.75 6.85 3.24
C LEU A 65 16.77 7.02 4.76
N ILE A 66 15.96 7.94 5.29
CA ILE A 66 15.89 8.22 6.73
C ILE A 66 15.45 6.97 7.51
N VAL A 67 14.37 6.32 7.07
CA VAL A 67 13.84 5.12 7.74
C VAL A 67 14.85 3.98 7.69
N THR A 68 15.53 3.80 6.55
CA THR A 68 16.56 2.77 6.41
C THR A 68 17.75 3.04 7.33
N ALA A 69 18.21 4.29 7.44
CA ALA A 69 19.29 4.66 8.34
C ALA A 69 18.92 4.42 9.82
N ILE A 70 17.72 4.81 10.24
CA ILE A 70 17.21 4.55 11.60
C ILE A 70 17.11 3.04 11.84
N ALA A 71 16.54 2.29 10.91
CA ALA A 71 16.35 0.85 11.05
C ALA A 71 17.68 0.09 11.09
N ALA A 72 18.65 0.48 10.26
CA ALA A 72 20.00 -0.08 10.27
C ALA A 72 20.76 0.28 11.55
N GLY A 73 20.53 1.46 12.13
CA GLY A 73 21.07 1.85 13.42
C GLY A 73 20.47 1.06 14.59
N ASP A 74 19.16 0.84 14.59
CA ASP A 74 18.43 0.11 15.64
C ASP A 74 18.68 -1.41 15.57
N LYS A 75 18.76 -1.98 14.36
CA LYS A 75 18.97 -3.42 14.13
C LYS A 75 19.96 -3.65 12.97
N PRO A 76 21.27 -3.57 13.23
CA PRO A 76 22.30 -3.61 12.18
C PRO A 76 22.38 -4.95 11.43
N GLU A 77 22.02 -6.06 12.07
CA GLU A 77 22.06 -7.40 11.46
C GLU A 77 20.76 -7.76 10.71
N SER A 78 19.79 -6.84 10.63
CA SER A 78 18.50 -7.07 9.98
C SER A 78 18.44 -6.50 8.57
N GLN A 79 17.66 -7.15 7.70
CA GLN A 79 17.35 -6.63 6.37
C GLN A 79 15.97 -5.99 6.35
N PHE A 80 15.88 -4.78 5.80
CA PHE A 80 14.64 -4.02 5.70
C PHE A 80 14.24 -3.83 4.25
N LYS A 81 12.96 -4.02 3.96
CA LYS A 81 12.36 -3.69 2.66
C LYS A 81 11.15 -2.81 2.87
N ILE A 82 11.22 -1.59 2.34
CA ILE A 82 10.09 -0.65 2.37
C ILE A 82 9.05 -1.15 1.36
N LYS A 83 7.82 -1.38 1.84
CA LYS A 83 6.71 -1.85 1.01
C LYS A 83 5.86 -0.71 0.45
N LYS A 84 5.69 0.34 1.24
CA LYS A 84 4.85 1.50 0.89
C LYS A 84 5.18 2.66 1.83
N ILE A 85 5.16 3.87 1.28
CA ILE A 85 5.16 5.12 2.04
C ILE A 85 3.86 5.84 1.71
N MET A 86 3.21 6.35 2.75
CA MET A 86 1.89 6.97 2.67
C MET A 86 1.95 8.31 3.40
N LYS A 87 1.37 9.35 2.81
CA LYS A 87 1.15 10.64 3.46
C LYS A 87 -0.32 10.84 3.79
N VAL A 88 -0.59 11.68 4.79
CA VAL A 88 -1.96 12.08 5.13
C VAL A 88 -2.57 12.75 3.90
N ASN A 89 -3.82 12.41 3.61
CA ASN A 89 -4.55 13.08 2.53
C ASN A 89 -4.81 14.54 2.94
N PRO A 90 -4.31 15.53 2.19
CA PRO A 90 -4.47 16.95 2.54
C PRO A 90 -5.94 17.39 2.63
N GLU A 91 -6.84 16.77 1.86
CA GLU A 91 -8.28 17.04 1.97
C GLU A 91 -8.83 16.58 3.32
N VAL A 92 -8.43 15.39 3.77
CA VAL A 92 -8.88 14.85 5.07
C VAL A 92 -8.31 15.67 6.21
N GLU A 93 -7.04 16.09 6.13
CA GLU A 93 -6.42 16.96 7.12
C GLU A 93 -7.18 18.28 7.24
N LEU A 94 -7.38 18.97 6.13
CA LEU A 94 -8.07 20.26 6.09
C LEU A 94 -9.48 20.17 6.66
N VAL A 95 -10.28 19.23 6.17
CA VAL A 95 -11.67 19.05 6.63
C VAL A 95 -11.69 18.65 8.10
N SER A 96 -10.75 17.83 8.56
CA SER A 96 -10.68 17.41 9.96
C SER A 96 -10.39 18.58 10.90
N VAL A 97 -9.47 19.47 10.51
CA VAL A 97 -9.15 20.68 11.28
C VAL A 97 -10.35 21.61 11.35
N ILE A 98 -11.03 21.86 10.21
CA ILE A 98 -12.22 22.72 10.18
C ILE A 98 -13.34 22.14 11.05
N ALA A 99 -13.63 20.84 10.91
CA ALA A 99 -14.66 20.17 11.70
C ALA A 99 -14.35 20.20 13.20
N ALA A 100 -13.10 19.97 13.58
CA ALA A 100 -12.64 20.04 14.96
C ALA A 100 -12.76 21.48 15.52
N ALA A 101 -12.42 22.50 14.75
CA ALA A 101 -12.54 23.90 15.16
C ALA A 101 -14.01 24.30 15.40
N ILE A 102 -14.92 23.89 14.52
CA ILE A 102 -16.36 24.13 14.68
C ILE A 102 -16.87 23.42 15.94
N ALA A 103 -16.50 22.15 16.11
CA ALA A 103 -16.94 21.36 17.26
C ALA A 103 -16.39 21.91 18.59
N ALA A 104 -15.15 22.41 18.60
CA ALA A 104 -14.57 23.07 19.77
C ALA A 104 -15.28 24.41 20.10
N GLY A 105 -15.86 25.08 19.10
CA GLY A 105 -16.72 26.25 19.32
C GLY A 105 -18.03 25.93 20.05
N ASP A 106 -18.56 24.71 19.87
CA ASP A 106 -19.76 24.23 20.57
C ASP A 106 -19.45 23.80 22.02
N ASN A 107 -18.37 23.04 22.22
CA ASN A 107 -17.90 22.69 23.56
C ASN A 107 -16.37 22.55 23.60
N SER A 108 -15.72 23.57 24.19
CA SER A 108 -14.26 23.69 24.23
C SER A 108 -13.57 22.72 25.19
N GLU A 109 -14.30 22.10 26.13
CA GLU A 109 -13.73 21.13 27.08
C GLU A 109 -13.64 19.71 26.50
N ARG A 110 -14.28 19.47 25.34
CA ARG A 110 -14.35 18.15 24.72
C ARG A 110 -13.27 17.97 23.66
N LYS A 111 -12.80 16.72 23.54
CA LYS A 111 -11.89 16.30 22.47
C LYS A 111 -12.69 15.63 21.37
N TYR A 112 -12.50 16.08 20.14
CA TYR A 112 -13.17 15.54 18.96
C TYR A 112 -12.19 14.74 18.11
N ILE A 113 -12.66 13.61 17.57
CA ILE A 113 -11.89 12.76 16.66
C ILE A 113 -12.73 12.53 15.40
N VAL A 114 -12.22 12.99 14.27
CA VAL A 114 -12.84 12.75 12.96
C VAL A 114 -12.52 11.32 12.53
N LYS A 115 -13.57 10.50 12.36
CA LYS A 115 -13.42 9.08 12.00
C LYS A 115 -13.34 8.86 10.49
N SER A 116 -14.08 9.63 9.71
CA SER A 116 -14.10 9.54 8.26
C SER A 116 -14.59 10.84 7.63
N VAL A 117 -14.09 11.11 6.43
CA VAL A 117 -14.55 12.20 5.57
C VAL A 117 -15.22 11.57 4.35
N LYS A 118 -16.35 12.13 3.95
CA LYS A 118 -17.10 11.71 2.76
C LYS A 118 -17.29 12.88 1.82
N GLN A 119 -17.11 12.62 0.54
CA GLN A 119 -17.34 13.55 -0.54
C GLN A 119 -18.63 13.15 -1.25
N LYS A 120 -19.49 14.12 -1.56
CA LYS A 120 -20.68 13.91 -2.36
C LYS A 120 -20.29 13.81 -3.83
N ASN A 121 -20.77 12.78 -4.52
CA ASN A 121 -20.65 12.66 -5.96
C ASN A 121 -21.53 13.76 -6.57
N ASP A 122 -20.93 14.68 -7.33
CA ASP A 122 -21.69 15.72 -8.00
C ASP A 122 -22.49 15.11 -9.17
N ARG A 123 -23.81 15.31 -9.18
CA ARG A 123 -24.70 14.83 -10.24
C ARG A 123 -24.77 15.80 -11.43
N ARG A 124 -24.11 16.96 -11.37
CA ARG A 124 -24.30 18.05 -12.36
C ARG A 124 -23.66 17.86 -13.74
N MET A 125 -22.80 16.87 -13.96
CA MET A 125 -22.11 16.73 -15.25
C MET A 125 -22.76 15.73 -16.22
N ASP A 126 -23.75 14.94 -15.76
CA ASP A 126 -24.41 13.93 -16.62
C ASP A 126 -25.60 14.49 -17.41
N ASP A 127 -26.17 15.63 -17.01
CA ASP A 127 -27.38 16.22 -17.59
C ASP A 127 -27.13 17.13 -18.83
N VAL A 128 -25.87 17.35 -19.24
CA VAL A 128 -25.52 18.29 -20.34
C VAL A 128 -25.30 17.59 -21.69
N LYS A 129 -25.66 16.30 -21.81
CA LYS A 129 -25.40 15.51 -23.04
C LYS A 129 -26.56 15.32 -24.01
N GLU A 130 -27.72 15.92 -23.80
CA GLU A 130 -28.82 15.87 -24.79
C GLU A 130 -29.54 17.21 -24.91
N ILE A 131 -29.08 18.08 -25.81
CA ILE A 131 -29.91 18.99 -26.64
C ILE A 131 -29.26 19.12 -28.01
#